data_AF-A0A967IP04-F1
#
_entry.id   AF-A0A967IP04-F1
#
_cell.length_a   1.000
_cell.length_b   1.000
_cell.length_c   1.000
_cell.angle_alpha   90.00
_cell.angle_beta   90.00
_cell.angle_gamma   90.00
#
_symmetry.space_group_name_H-M   'P 1'
#
loop_
_entity.id
_entity.type
_entity.pdbx_description
1 polymer ?
#
loop_
_entity_poly.entity_id
_entity_poly.type
_entity_poly.pdbx_seq_one_letter_code
_entity_poly.pdbx_strand_id
1 'polypeptide(L)'
;PAYMTRQMSELARERGLYTFHITSLKPINPANSPDEWERKALAEFRAPDDEAVTVEDRKDGKFFRFMAPLIVDRQCLQCHARHGYDIGDVRGGLSVTVPMSRFIAHYRSIRETDVAGLSAIGVFSLVAFGVVIWIFSKKLSQGIKRELEAERMDSTIKLAGAAA
;
A
#
# COMPACT_ATOMS: atom_id res chain seq x y z
N PRO A 1 -0.91 24.58 26.49
CA PRO A 1 -0.86 23.96 25.14
C PRO A 1 -1.37 22.50 25.09
N ALA A 2 -0.80 21.59 25.89
CA ALA A 2 -1.08 20.14 25.77
C ALA A 2 -2.54 19.70 25.97
N TYR A 3 -3.36 20.47 26.70
CA TYR A 3 -4.78 20.14 26.93
C TYR A 3 -5.61 20.18 25.64
N MET A 4 -5.48 21.26 24.85
CA MET A 4 -6.24 21.42 23.60
C MET A 4 -5.86 20.34 22.59
N THR A 5 -4.56 20.04 22.45
CA THR A 5 -4.08 18.96 21.57
C THR A 5 -4.66 17.61 21.96
N ARG A 6 -4.78 17.34 23.27
CA ARG A 6 -5.40 16.11 23.76
C ARG A 6 -6.88 16.04 23.43
N GLN A 7 -7.66 17.11 23.64
CA GLN A 7 -9.07 17.13 23.27
C GLN A 7 -9.27 16.94 21.76
N MET A 8 -8.47 17.60 20.93
CA MET A 8 -8.50 17.40 19.48
C MET A 8 -8.15 15.96 19.09
N SER A 9 -7.16 15.37 19.76
CA SER A 9 -6.76 13.98 19.59
C SER A 9 -7.88 13.01 19.94
N GLU A 10 -8.58 13.23 21.06
CA GLU A 10 -9.72 12.42 21.49
C GLU A 10 -10.86 12.46 20.46
N LEU A 11 -11.24 13.66 20.00
CA LEU A 11 -12.25 13.83 18.95
C LEU A 11 -11.84 13.17 17.61
N ALA A 12 -10.57 13.26 17.22
CA ALA A 12 -10.07 12.63 16.00
C ALA A 12 -10.03 11.10 16.11
N ARG A 13 -9.72 10.57 17.31
CA ARG A 13 -9.73 9.15 17.62
C ARG A 13 -11.14 8.58 17.57
N GLU A 14 -12.13 9.28 18.12
CA GLU A 14 -13.55 8.88 18.05
C GLU A 14 -14.05 8.78 16.60
N ARG A 15 -13.52 9.62 15.71
CA ARG A 15 -13.81 9.56 14.26
C ARG A 15 -12.97 8.53 13.50
N GLY A 16 -12.06 7.83 14.18
CA GLY A 16 -11.16 6.84 13.60
C GLY A 16 -10.20 7.43 12.56
N LEU A 17 -9.76 8.68 12.73
CA LEU A 17 -8.90 9.38 11.76
C LEU A 17 -7.41 9.26 12.12
N TYR A 18 -7.04 9.81 13.27
CA TYR A 18 -5.68 9.82 13.79
C TYR A 18 -5.72 10.14 15.29
N THR A 19 -4.62 9.91 15.98
CA THR A 19 -4.44 10.24 17.40
C THR A 19 -3.12 10.99 17.56
N PHE A 20 -3.16 12.14 18.20
CA PHE A 20 -1.98 12.90 18.61
C PHE A 20 -1.64 12.64 20.07
N HIS A 21 -0.36 12.61 20.39
CA HIS A 21 0.09 12.55 21.78
C HIS A 21 1.31 13.46 21.97
N ILE A 22 1.19 14.43 22.88
CA ILE A 22 2.32 15.25 23.32
C ILE A 22 2.92 14.58 24.54
N THR A 23 4.19 14.20 24.42
CA THR A 23 4.87 13.39 25.42
C THR A 23 6.26 13.94 25.74
N SER A 24 6.82 13.58 26.89
CA SER A 24 8.13 14.07 27.35
C SER A 24 8.76 13.07 28.30
N LEU A 25 10.10 12.98 28.29
CA LEU A 25 10.85 12.20 29.30
C LEU A 25 10.70 12.78 30.72
N LYS A 26 10.35 14.07 30.83
CA LYS A 26 10.07 14.78 32.09
C LYS A 26 8.69 15.44 32.03
N PRO A 27 7.59 14.65 32.06
CA PRO A 27 6.26 15.19 31.90
C PRO A 27 5.78 15.85 33.19
N ILE A 28 5.16 17.02 33.08
CA ILE A 28 4.50 17.69 34.24
C ILE A 28 3.17 17.00 34.55
N ASN A 29 2.45 16.63 33.49
CA ASN A 29 1.22 15.86 33.59
C ASN A 29 1.57 14.37 33.36
N PRO A 30 1.33 13.48 34.33
CA PRO A 30 1.60 12.05 34.17
C PRO A 30 0.93 11.41 32.95
N ALA A 31 -0.20 11.96 32.48
CA ALA A 31 -0.88 11.51 31.27
C ALA A 31 -0.07 11.74 29.97
N ASN A 32 1.00 12.54 30.03
CA ASN A 32 1.91 12.79 28.91
C ASN A 32 3.21 11.95 29.04
N SER A 33 3.15 10.84 29.78
CA SER A 33 4.29 9.93 29.90
C SER A 33 4.44 9.12 28.60
N PRO A 34 5.66 8.96 28.08
CA PRO A 34 5.88 8.27 26.83
C PRO A 34 5.71 6.77 27.00
N ASP A 35 5.13 6.15 25.98
CA ASP A 35 5.23 4.71 25.81
C ASP A 35 6.66 4.29 25.44
N GLU A 36 6.88 2.99 25.27
CA GLU A 36 8.22 2.44 25.01
C GLU A 36 8.83 2.96 23.70
N TRP A 37 8.03 3.07 22.64
CA TRP A 37 8.50 3.56 21.35
C TRP A 37 8.76 5.07 21.38
N GLU A 38 7.85 5.85 21.97
CA GLU A 38 8.02 7.29 22.14
C GLU A 38 9.23 7.62 23.00
N ARG A 39 9.48 6.84 24.05
CA ARG A 39 10.65 7.01 24.92
C ARG A 39 11.95 6.79 24.15
N LYS A 40 11.99 5.75 23.31
CA LYS A 40 13.15 5.47 22.46
C LYS A 40 13.38 6.61 21.46
N ALA A 41 12.33 7.04 20.76
CA ALA A 41 12.40 8.17 19.82
C ALA A 41 12.90 9.45 20.51
N LEU A 42 12.34 9.80 21.68
CA LEU A 42 12.77 10.95 22.47
C LEU A 42 14.23 10.89 22.91
N ALA A 43 14.76 9.69 23.18
CA ALA A 43 16.16 9.52 23.56
C ALA A 43 17.12 9.67 22.36
N GLU A 44 16.63 9.48 21.14
CA GLU A 44 17.39 9.56 19.89
C GLU A 44 17.39 10.99 19.30
N PHE A 45 16.34 11.78 19.53
CA PHE A 45 16.26 13.16 19.01
C PHE A 45 17.38 14.08 19.52
N ARG A 46 17.96 14.85 18.60
CA ARG A 46 19.03 15.83 18.78
C ARG A 46 18.77 17.13 18.03
N ALA A 47 18.08 17.08 16.89
CA ALA A 47 17.82 18.20 16.00
C ALA A 47 16.32 18.42 15.73
N PRO A 48 15.90 19.63 15.30
CA PRO A 48 14.50 19.90 14.98
C PRO A 48 13.92 19.05 13.85
N ASP A 49 14.77 18.65 12.90
CA ASP A 49 14.38 17.88 11.72
C ASP A 49 14.45 16.36 11.92
N ASP A 50 14.75 15.90 13.15
CA ASP A 50 14.74 14.48 13.44
C ASP A 50 13.31 13.94 13.44
N GLU A 51 13.14 12.71 12.95
CA GLU A 51 11.84 12.06 12.87
C GLU A 51 11.96 10.58 13.24
N ALA A 52 10.94 10.05 13.91
CA ALA A 52 10.82 8.63 14.19
C ALA A 52 9.55 8.09 13.54
N VAL A 53 9.69 6.98 12.80
CA VAL A 53 8.60 6.34 12.07
C VAL A 53 8.56 4.85 12.39
N THR A 54 7.36 4.31 12.56
CA THR A 54 7.16 2.86 12.65
C THR A 54 5.79 2.44 12.12
N VAL A 55 5.70 1.17 11.74
CA VAL A 55 4.44 0.49 11.46
C VAL A 55 4.30 -0.65 12.45
N GLU A 56 3.28 -0.59 13.28
CA GLU A 56 3.03 -1.57 14.34
C GLU A 56 1.75 -2.36 14.06
N ASP A 57 1.79 -3.66 14.32
CA ASP A 57 0.60 -4.50 14.36
C ASP A 57 0.10 -4.57 15.81
N ARG A 58 -1.10 -4.04 16.03
CA ARG A 58 -1.79 -4.06 17.34
C ARG A 58 -3.02 -4.95 17.23
N LYS A 59 -3.61 -5.30 18.38
CA LYS A 59 -4.87 -6.08 18.41
C LYS A 59 -5.97 -5.45 17.57
N ASP A 60 -5.96 -4.12 17.48
CA ASP A 60 -7.00 -3.31 16.85
C ASP A 60 -6.69 -3.02 15.36
N GLY A 61 -5.62 -3.61 14.82
CA GLY A 61 -5.18 -3.47 13.43
C GLY A 61 -3.75 -2.96 13.27
N LYS A 62 -3.38 -2.65 12.03
CA LYS A 62 -2.07 -2.09 11.69
C LYS A 62 -2.11 -0.56 11.82
N PHE A 63 -1.10 0.02 12.46
CA PHE A 63 -1.00 1.45 12.72
C PHE A 63 0.33 1.99 12.19
N PHE A 64 0.26 3.12 11.50
CA PHE A 64 1.42 3.93 11.18
C PHE A 64 1.62 4.94 12.30
N ARG A 65 2.85 5.09 12.79
CA ARG A 65 3.22 6.08 13.80
C ARG A 65 4.35 6.94 13.29
N PHE A 66 4.22 8.22 13.57
CA PHE A 66 5.20 9.26 13.28
C PHE A 66 5.43 10.07 14.55
N MET A 67 6.64 10.54 14.79
CA MET A 67 6.93 11.44 15.90
C MET A 67 8.03 12.42 15.53
N ALA A 68 7.83 13.68 15.91
CA ALA A 68 8.81 14.75 15.77
C ALA A 68 9.12 15.39 17.13
N PRO A 69 10.34 15.90 17.35
CA PRO A 69 10.75 16.55 18.58
C PRO A 69 10.09 17.93 18.74
N LEU A 70 9.85 18.30 20.00
CA LEU A 70 9.48 19.67 20.38
C LEU A 70 10.71 20.36 20.94
N ILE A 71 11.39 21.13 20.09
CA ILE A 71 12.61 21.86 20.45
C ILE A 71 12.24 23.18 21.14
N VAL A 72 12.97 23.51 22.20
CA VAL A 72 12.78 24.73 22.98
C VAL A 72 13.32 25.94 22.23
N ASP A 73 12.45 26.93 22.00
CA ASP A 73 12.82 28.24 21.47
C ASP A 73 12.68 29.35 22.53
N ARG A 74 12.93 30.61 22.13
CA ARG A 74 12.80 31.77 23.03
C ARG A 74 11.37 31.95 23.57
N GLN A 75 10.34 31.61 22.80
CA GLN A 75 8.95 31.76 23.22
C GLN A 75 8.56 30.71 24.26
N CYS A 76 9.11 29.50 24.15
CA CYS A 76 8.92 28.41 25.11
C CYS A 76 9.39 28.82 26.52
N LEU A 77 10.51 29.56 26.60
CA LEU A 77 11.11 29.96 27.87
C LEU A 77 10.27 30.97 28.66
N GLN A 78 9.32 31.68 28.03
CA GLN A 78 8.41 32.58 28.74
C GLN A 78 7.65 31.87 29.87
N CYS A 79 7.37 30.57 29.69
CA CYS A 79 6.65 29.75 30.68
C CYS A 79 7.48 28.56 31.20
N HIS A 80 8.44 28.05 30.43
CA HIS A 80 9.22 26.85 30.74
C HIS A 80 10.64 27.11 31.25
N ALA A 81 11.12 28.36 31.32
CA ALA A 81 12.45 28.66 31.90
C ALA A 81 12.59 28.13 33.33
N ARG A 82 11.54 28.24 34.14
CA ARG A 82 11.49 27.71 35.52
C ARG A 82 11.64 26.19 35.62
N HIS A 83 11.58 25.47 34.50
CA HIS A 83 11.75 24.01 34.43
C HIS A 83 13.17 23.60 34.02
N GLY A 84 14.10 24.56 33.92
CA GLY A 84 15.51 24.33 33.64
C GLY A 84 15.79 23.91 32.21
N TYR A 85 14.99 24.40 31.26
CA TYR A 85 15.24 24.20 29.83
C TYR A 85 16.02 25.37 29.25
N ASP A 86 16.93 25.06 28.33
CA ASP A 86 17.67 26.00 27.52
C ASP A 86 17.21 25.96 26.05
N ILE A 87 17.56 26.99 25.28
CA ILE A 87 17.26 27.05 23.85
C ILE A 87 17.99 25.89 23.15
N GLY A 88 17.26 25.13 22.34
CA GLY A 88 17.78 23.94 21.66
C GLY A 88 17.50 22.62 22.37
N ASP A 89 17.01 22.65 23.62
CA ASP A 89 16.65 21.43 24.33
C ASP A 89 15.47 20.70 23.68
N VAL A 90 15.48 19.37 23.76
CA VAL A 90 14.31 18.55 23.43
C VAL A 90 13.36 18.56 24.63
N ARG A 91 12.31 19.39 24.57
CA ARG A 91 11.30 19.47 25.63
C ARG A 91 10.45 18.20 25.75
N GLY A 92 10.29 17.54 24.62
CA GLY A 92 9.38 16.41 24.43
C GLY A 92 9.21 16.14 22.94
N GLY A 93 8.09 15.55 22.56
CA GLY A 93 7.78 15.26 21.17
C GLY A 93 6.28 15.16 20.95
N LEU A 94 5.89 15.33 19.69
CA LEU A 94 4.52 15.16 19.21
C LEU A 94 4.48 13.90 18.38
N SER A 95 3.79 12.87 18.87
CA SER A 95 3.52 11.67 18.11
C SER A 95 2.15 11.71 17.45
N VAL A 96 2.06 11.10 16.27
CA VAL A 96 0.86 10.95 15.46
C VAL A 96 0.70 9.46 15.15
N THR A 97 -0.46 8.90 15.49
CA THR A 97 -0.81 7.51 15.19
C THR A 97 -1.99 7.50 14.23
N VAL A 98 -1.83 6.81 13.10
CA VAL A 98 -2.83 6.71 12.04
C VAL A 98 -3.22 5.25 11.84
N PRO A 99 -4.51 4.87 12.04
CA PRO A 99 -4.98 3.53 11.72
C PRO A 99 -4.87 3.28 10.21
N MET A 100 -4.16 2.22 9.82
CA MET A 100 -4.01 1.86 8.40
C MET A 100 -5.24 1.13 7.85
N SER A 101 -6.27 0.85 8.68
CA SER A 101 -7.47 0.12 8.27
C SER A 101 -8.16 0.74 7.05
N ARG A 102 -8.28 2.08 6.99
CA ARG A 102 -8.88 2.78 5.84
C ARG A 102 -8.02 2.65 4.58
N PHE A 103 -6.71 2.78 4.72
CA PHE A 103 -5.78 2.61 3.60
C PHE A 103 -5.83 1.16 3.09
N ILE A 104 -5.74 0.18 3.98
CA ILE A 104 -5.78 -1.25 3.65
C ILE A 104 -7.10 -1.62 2.96
N ALA A 105 -8.24 -1.13 3.47
CA ALA A 105 -9.54 -1.38 2.86
C ALA A 105 -9.63 -0.83 1.43
N HIS A 106 -9.13 0.39 1.21
CA HIS A 106 -9.10 1.00 -0.11
C HIS A 106 -8.18 0.24 -1.08
N TYR A 107 -6.97 -0.12 -0.63
CA TYR A 107 -6.03 -0.90 -1.42
C TYR A 107 -6.57 -2.30 -1.75
N ARG A 108 -7.30 -2.95 -0.84
CA ARG A 108 -7.90 -4.26 -1.09
C ARG A 108 -8.93 -4.18 -2.22
N SER A 109 -9.83 -3.19 -2.17
CA SER A 109 -10.85 -3.00 -3.20
C SER A 109 -10.24 -2.74 -4.58
N ILE A 110 -9.25 -1.84 -4.66
CA ILE A 110 -8.54 -1.55 -5.91
C ILE A 110 -7.86 -2.82 -6.44
N ARG A 111 -7.16 -3.55 -5.57
CA ARG A 111 -6.45 -4.77 -5.96
C ARG A 111 -7.42 -5.84 -6.48
N GLU A 112 -8.58 -6.00 -5.87
CA GLU A 112 -9.59 -6.96 -6.32
C GLU A 112 -10.12 -6.59 -7.72
N THR A 113 -10.41 -5.31 -7.96
CA THR A 113 -10.85 -4.84 -9.29
C THR A 113 -9.75 -4.97 -10.34
N ASP A 114 -8.50 -4.66 -10.01
CA ASP A 114 -7.38 -4.74 -10.93
C ASP A 114 -7.07 -6.20 -11.31
N VAL A 115 -7.04 -7.10 -10.32
CA VAL A 115 -6.82 -8.52 -10.55
C VAL A 115 -7.94 -9.12 -11.40
N ALA A 116 -9.20 -8.75 -11.13
CA ALA A 116 -10.33 -9.20 -11.93
C ALA A 116 -10.24 -8.71 -13.38
N GLY A 117 -9.90 -7.44 -13.61
CA GLY A 117 -9.71 -6.87 -14.94
C GLY A 117 -8.57 -7.53 -15.72
N LEU A 118 -7.40 -7.68 -15.10
CA LEU A 118 -6.24 -8.35 -15.71
C LEU A 118 -6.54 -9.82 -16.03
N SER A 119 -7.23 -10.52 -15.14
CA SER A 119 -7.65 -11.91 -15.37
C SER A 119 -8.62 -12.01 -16.55
N ALA A 120 -9.59 -11.09 -16.65
CA ALA A 120 -10.53 -11.07 -17.78
C ALA A 120 -9.82 -10.83 -19.12
N ILE A 121 -8.86 -9.89 -19.18
CA ILE A 121 -8.05 -9.63 -20.38
C ILE A 121 -7.20 -10.86 -20.74
N GLY A 122 -6.60 -11.51 -19.74
CA GLY A 122 -5.81 -12.73 -19.94
C GLY A 122 -6.65 -13.87 -20.52
N VAL A 123 -7.82 -14.14 -19.93
CA VAL A 123 -8.76 -15.17 -20.43
C VAL A 123 -9.24 -14.84 -21.83
N PHE A 124 -9.62 -13.58 -22.09
CA PHE A 124 -10.05 -13.15 -23.42
C PHE A 124 -8.96 -13.36 -24.47
N SER A 125 -7.71 -13.00 -24.14
CA SER A 125 -6.57 -13.17 -25.03
C SER A 125 -6.29 -14.64 -25.34
N LEU A 126 -6.36 -15.52 -24.33
CA LEU A 126 -6.19 -16.97 -24.49
C LEU A 126 -7.30 -17.58 -25.37
N VAL A 127 -8.55 -17.17 -25.16
CA VAL A 127 -9.69 -17.63 -25.97
C VAL A 127 -9.54 -17.15 -27.41
N ALA A 128 -9.25 -15.86 -27.62
CA ALA A 128 -9.05 -15.30 -28.96
C ALA A 128 -7.90 -16.02 -29.69
N PHE A 129 -6.78 -16.25 -29.01
CA PHE A 129 -5.65 -16.98 -29.57
C PHE A 129 -6.01 -18.43 -29.93
N GLY A 130 -6.74 -19.13 -29.06
CA GLY A 130 -7.26 -20.48 -29.33
C GLY A 130 -8.20 -20.53 -30.53
N VAL A 131 -9.10 -19.54 -30.67
CA VAL A 131 -9.99 -19.42 -31.82
C VAL A 131 -9.21 -19.18 -33.11
N VAL A 132 -8.19 -18.32 -33.09
CA VAL A 132 -7.31 -18.07 -34.25
C VAL A 132 -6.58 -19.35 -34.66
N ILE A 133 -5.99 -20.08 -33.71
CA ILE A 133 -5.33 -21.37 -33.97
C ILE A 133 -6.32 -22.38 -34.56
N TRP A 134 -7.55 -22.44 -34.03
CA TRP A 134 -8.58 -23.36 -34.51
C TRP A 134 -9.00 -23.04 -35.96
N ILE A 135 -9.25 -21.76 -36.27
CA ILE A 135 -9.57 -21.31 -37.64
C ILE A 135 -8.42 -21.64 -38.59
N PHE A 136 -7.18 -21.36 -38.19
CA PHE A 136 -6.00 -21.61 -39.02
C PHE A 136 -5.78 -23.11 -39.28
N SER A 137 -5.88 -23.94 -38.24
CA SER A 137 -5.81 -25.41 -38.33
C SER A 137 -6.91 -25.97 -39.24
N LYS A 138 -8.13 -25.44 -39.15
CA LYS A 138 -9.24 -25.85 -40.03
C LYS A 138 -8.97 -25.48 -41.48
N LYS A 139 -8.42 -24.29 -41.75
CA LYS A 139 -8.10 -23.84 -43.10
C LYS A 139 -6.95 -24.66 -43.72
N LEU A 140 -5.91 -24.96 -42.94
CA LEU A 140 -4.80 -25.82 -43.35
C LEU A 140 -5.26 -27.24 -43.69
N SER A 141 -6.03 -27.88 -42.80
CA SER A 141 -6.53 -29.23 -43.05
C SER A 141 -7.46 -29.32 -44.26
N GLN A 142 -8.25 -28.28 -44.53
CA GLN A 142 -9.04 -28.20 -45.77
C GLN A 142 -8.17 -28.02 -47.02
N GLY A 143 -7.08 -27.25 -46.94
CA GLY A 143 -6.10 -27.12 -48.03
C GLY A 143 -5.45 -28.45 -48.40
N ILE A 144 -4.92 -29.16 -47.40
CA ILE A 144 -4.28 -30.47 -47.58
C ILE A 144 -5.26 -31.50 -48.16
N LYS A 145 -6.51 -31.55 -47.65
CA LYS A 145 -7.52 -32.47 -48.19
C LYS A 145 -7.84 -32.20 -49.66
N ARG A 146 -7.91 -30.92 -50.07
CA ARG A 146 -8.17 -30.54 -51.47
C ARG A 146 -7.04 -30.95 -52.40
N GLU A 147 -5.79 -30.77 -52.00
CA GLU A 147 -4.64 -31.24 -52.78
C GLU A 147 -4.64 -32.76 -52.91
N LEU A 148 -4.88 -33.48 -51.81
CA LEU A 148 -4.93 -34.95 -51.81
C LEU A 148 -6.06 -35.48 -52.70
N GLU A 149 -7.24 -34.86 -52.67
CA GLU A 149 -8.36 -35.21 -53.54
C GLU A 149 -8.05 -34.93 -55.02
N ALA A 150 -7.40 -33.80 -55.33
CA ALA A 150 -6.98 -33.47 -56.69
C ALA A 150 -5.95 -34.47 -57.24
N GLU A 151 -4.95 -34.85 -56.44
CA GLU A 151 -3.93 -35.83 -56.80
C GLU A 151 -4.53 -37.23 -56.97
N ARG A 152 -5.50 -37.59 -56.11
CA ARG A 152 -6.26 -38.84 -56.23
C ARG A 152 -7.11 -38.87 -57.50
N MET A 153 -7.73 -37.75 -57.88
CA MET A 153 -8.48 -37.65 -59.14
C MET A 153 -7.55 -37.80 -60.36
N ASP A 154 -6.42 -37.11 -60.39
CA ASP A 154 -5.43 -37.20 -61.48
C ASP A 154 -4.90 -38.64 -61.66
N SER A 155 -4.53 -39.29 -60.54
CA SER A 155 -4.09 -40.70 -60.58
C SER A 155 -5.19 -41.66 -61.04
N THR A 156 -6.44 -41.48 -60.62
CA THR A 156 -7.55 -42.32 -61.12
C THR A 156 -7.81 -42.12 -62.61
N ILE A 157 -7.70 -40.88 -63.12
CA ILE A 157 -7.84 -40.58 -64.55
C ILE A 157 -6.71 -41.25 -65.35
N LYS A 158 -5.45 -41.15 -64.87
CA LYS A 158 -4.31 -41.82 -65.51
C LYS A 158 -4.45 -43.34 -65.55
N LEU A 159 -4.92 -43.96 -64.46
CA LEU A 159 -5.16 -45.40 -64.40
C LEU A 159 -6.31 -45.84 -65.32
N ALA A 160 -7.42 -45.09 -65.36
CA ALA A 160 -8.54 -45.38 -66.24
C ALA A 160 -8.18 -45.21 -67.73
N GLY A 161 -7.40 -44.19 -68.06
CA GLY A 161 -6.91 -43.97 -69.43
C GLY A 161 -5.85 -44.98 -69.89
N ALA A 162 -5.08 -45.58 -68.97
CA ALA A 162 -4.12 -46.62 -69.30
C ALA A 162 -4.75 -48.03 -69.48
N ALA A 163 -6.01 -48.20 -69.07
CA ALA A 163 -6.75 -49.47 -69.18
C ALA A 163 -7.69 -49.55 -70.40
N ALA A 164 -7.82 -48.45 -71.16
CA ALA A 164 -8.60 -48.35 -72.39
C ALA A 164 -7.70 -48.45 -73.63
#